data_AF-A0A0S7CVX5-F1
#
_entry.id   AF-A0A0S7CVX5-F1
#
_cell.length_a   1.000
_cell.length_b   1.000
_cell.length_c   1.000
_cell.angle_alpha   90.00
_cell.angle_beta   90.00
_cell.angle_gamma   90.00
#
_symmetry.space_group_name_H-M   'P 1'
#
loop_
_entity.id
_entity.type
_entity.pdbx_description
1 polymer ?
#
loop_
_entity_poly.entity_id
_entity_poly.type
_entity_poly.pdbx_seq_one_letter_code
_entity_poly.pdbx_strand_id
1 'polypeptide(L)'
;MFDQEVRRTLDYVARGMIVRIVGAPGSGRTSVVQKAIADLENTGATVYSVSGLRSHREIPFGGIHSLSLDIRIGQLGVLGVADTLASRLSRPGERVLVVDDLDFVDTETVAVLDAVRRRTKRPMIVTMSESSIYSMAQPAVLSPGPEARVHLNPLRYEQVNELLTGILGAPADTDTTARILTKSAGNPRLVVRIAETASLSGLIVLRHGQWRMTGDTLWNEHLHGTVESLLEGLEADELTGLQAMAIAGTTPLDVLQQVVHSDVLDRLEQRGLISVVEDLHNTVSASITPPVLADYFRGQRVLTSRRVLKSRITRALSGLPQESHVDLNSADSLMRVLAALRLERSSDDAATARHFHEQVSVLERKRYELWNAERSVSNAVALLRVYWGSPIDASRIERILAQTVTSEGESCDLLFLAFTKALWAIHKGKGLDSAAGASGASGRNVPNGPPKPKRQNFSSWRPTTECRRTSTGSSRVCTIVTPKAV
;
A
#
# COMPACT_ATOMS: atom_id res chain seq x y z
N MET A 1 4.26 -3.03 -9.95
CA MET A 1 3.99 -2.47 -8.59
C MET A 1 4.94 -1.33 -8.14
N PHE A 2 6.25 -1.55 -7.92
CA PHE A 2 7.19 -0.54 -7.33
C PHE A 2 8.16 0.11 -8.33
N ASP A 3 7.80 0.17 -9.61
CA ASP A 3 8.73 0.57 -10.67
C ASP A 3 9.18 2.04 -10.56
N GLN A 4 8.32 2.91 -10.02
CA GLN A 4 8.65 4.31 -9.80
C GLN A 4 9.67 4.47 -8.66
N GLU A 5 9.48 3.74 -7.57
CA GLU A 5 10.35 3.77 -6.39
C GLU A 5 11.74 3.20 -6.70
N VAL A 6 11.79 2.10 -7.47
CA VAL A 6 13.06 1.53 -7.96
C VAL A 6 13.78 2.52 -8.87
N ARG A 7 13.09 3.09 -9.87
CA ARG A 7 13.70 4.07 -10.78
C ARG A 7 14.27 5.29 -10.06
N ARG A 8 13.54 5.83 -9.08
CA ARG A 8 14.02 6.93 -8.24
C ARG A 8 15.24 6.54 -7.43
N THR A 9 15.24 5.35 -6.85
CA THR A 9 16.38 4.81 -6.10
C THR A 9 17.62 4.75 -6.99
N LEU A 10 17.50 4.21 -8.20
CA LEU A 10 18.61 4.10 -9.15
C LEU A 10 19.13 5.46 -9.63
N ASP A 11 18.25 6.44 -9.91
CA ASP A 11 18.66 7.80 -10.27
C ASP A 11 19.47 8.50 -9.15
N TYR A 12 19.06 8.33 -7.89
CA TYR A 12 19.82 8.87 -6.76
C TYR A 12 21.16 8.14 -6.56
N VAL A 13 21.20 6.82 -6.74
CA VAL A 13 22.44 6.02 -6.70
C VAL A 13 23.43 6.47 -7.78
N ALA A 14 22.96 6.71 -9.00
CA ALA A 14 23.79 7.19 -10.11
C ALA A 14 24.40 8.57 -9.83
N ARG A 15 23.76 9.39 -9.00
CA ARG A 15 24.27 10.68 -8.51
C ARG A 15 25.24 10.56 -7.32
N GLY A 16 25.56 9.33 -6.89
CA GLY A 16 26.46 9.06 -5.77
C GLY A 16 25.83 9.34 -4.39
N MET A 17 24.51 9.41 -4.29
CA MET A 17 23.83 9.70 -3.03
C MET A 17 23.62 8.45 -2.17
N ILE A 18 23.35 8.67 -0.89
CA ILE A 18 22.78 7.65 -0.02
C ILE A 18 21.27 7.68 -0.22
N VAL A 19 20.66 6.54 -0.49
CA VAL A 19 19.22 6.42 -0.67
C VAL A 19 18.64 5.68 0.51
N ARG A 20 17.84 6.38 1.32
CA ARG A 20 17.08 5.78 2.42
C ARG A 20 15.67 5.45 1.95
N ILE A 21 15.36 4.16 1.90
CA ILE A 21 14.02 3.64 1.61
C ILE A 21 13.30 3.43 2.94
N VAL A 22 12.22 4.18 3.15
CA VAL A 22 11.46 4.19 4.40
C VAL A 22 10.05 3.69 4.13
N GLY A 23 9.50 2.91 5.06
CA GLY A 23 8.09 2.53 5.02
C GLY A 23 7.72 1.69 6.24
N ALA A 24 6.42 1.40 6.40
CA ALA A 24 5.92 0.53 7.47
C ALA A 24 6.43 -0.92 7.36
N PRO A 25 6.41 -1.72 8.44
CA PRO A 25 6.72 -3.16 8.38
C PRO A 25 5.86 -3.90 7.35
N GLY A 26 6.50 -4.58 6.39
CA GLY A 26 5.79 -5.28 5.30
C GLY A 26 5.38 -4.41 4.12
N SER A 27 5.80 -3.13 4.07
CA SER A 27 5.57 -2.20 2.94
C SER A 27 6.29 -2.58 1.64
N GLY A 28 7.14 -3.62 1.64
CA GLY A 28 7.88 -4.06 0.46
C GLY A 28 9.27 -3.46 0.30
N ARG A 29 9.85 -2.86 1.36
CA ARG A 29 11.23 -2.30 1.37
C ARG A 29 12.25 -3.27 0.79
N THR A 30 12.31 -4.49 1.31
CA THR A 30 13.17 -5.56 0.81
C THR A 30 12.89 -5.87 -0.66
N SER A 31 11.62 -5.94 -1.08
CA SER A 31 11.27 -6.20 -2.49
C SER A 31 11.77 -5.10 -3.43
N VAL A 32 11.69 -3.82 -3.03
CA VAL A 32 12.24 -2.69 -3.78
C VAL A 32 13.76 -2.78 -3.86
N VAL A 33 14.42 -3.10 -2.75
CA VAL A 33 15.87 -3.30 -2.71
C VAL A 33 16.29 -4.43 -3.63
N GLN A 34 15.67 -5.61 -3.54
CA GLN A 34 16.02 -6.76 -4.37
C GLN A 34 15.87 -6.45 -5.87
N LYS A 35 14.84 -5.70 -6.25
CA LYS A 35 14.67 -5.25 -7.63
C LYS A 35 15.75 -4.25 -8.05
N ALA A 36 16.10 -3.29 -7.18
CA ALA A 36 17.18 -2.36 -7.43
C ALA A 36 18.56 -3.06 -7.54
N ILE A 37 18.81 -4.08 -6.71
CA ILE A 37 20.02 -4.92 -6.81
C ILE A 37 20.07 -5.59 -8.18
N ALA A 38 19.00 -6.26 -8.59
CA ALA A 38 18.94 -6.95 -9.88
C ALA A 38 19.17 -5.98 -11.06
N ASP A 39 18.57 -4.79 -11.03
CA ASP A 39 18.75 -3.78 -12.06
C ASP A 39 20.20 -3.26 -12.11
N LEU A 40 20.84 -3.03 -10.95
CA LEU A 40 22.25 -2.62 -10.85
C LEU A 40 23.21 -3.70 -11.36
N GLU A 41 22.97 -4.96 -11.02
CA GLU A 41 23.78 -6.08 -11.49
C GLU A 41 23.65 -6.27 -13.00
N ASN A 42 22.44 -6.09 -13.55
CA ASN A 42 22.19 -6.12 -14.99
C ASN A 42 22.92 -5.00 -15.75
N THR A 43 23.18 -3.85 -15.13
CA THR A 43 24.00 -2.77 -15.71
C THR A 43 25.51 -2.96 -15.47
N GLY A 44 25.92 -4.06 -14.83
CA GLY A 44 27.32 -4.40 -14.59
C GLY A 44 27.92 -3.81 -13.30
N ALA A 45 27.09 -3.24 -12.42
CA ALA A 45 27.54 -2.84 -11.10
C ALA A 45 27.78 -4.07 -10.21
N THR A 46 28.73 -3.99 -9.29
CA THR A 46 28.89 -5.02 -8.25
C THR A 46 28.27 -4.51 -6.96
N VAL A 47 27.31 -5.27 -6.44
CA VAL A 47 26.57 -4.92 -5.25
C VAL A 47 27.11 -5.69 -4.05
N TYR A 48 27.25 -5.01 -2.91
CA TYR A 48 27.56 -5.61 -1.62
C TYR A 48 26.35 -5.45 -0.72
N SER A 49 25.78 -6.55 -0.26
CA SER A 49 24.54 -6.53 0.54
C SER A 49 24.82 -6.90 2.00
N VAL A 50 24.30 -6.08 2.90
CA VAL A 50 24.24 -6.31 4.35
C VAL A 50 22.77 -6.42 4.74
N SER A 51 22.40 -7.43 5.51
CA SER A 51 21.04 -7.59 6.02
C SER A 51 21.03 -7.52 7.54
N GLY A 52 20.18 -6.65 8.08
CA GLY A 52 19.83 -6.59 9.49
C GLY A 52 18.83 -7.69 9.83
N LEU A 53 19.09 -8.39 10.93
CA LEU A 53 18.21 -9.42 11.47
C LEU A 53 17.99 -9.09 12.93
N ARG A 54 16.72 -9.07 13.37
CA ARG A 54 16.38 -8.75 14.77
C ARG A 54 17.15 -9.62 15.77
N SER A 55 17.27 -10.92 15.48
CA SER A 55 18.01 -11.89 16.30
C SER A 55 19.52 -11.65 16.34
N HIS A 56 20.07 -10.88 15.39
CA HIS A 56 21.50 -10.62 15.28
C HIS A 56 21.91 -9.23 15.76
N ARG A 57 20.97 -8.41 16.24
CA ARG A 57 21.26 -7.03 16.67
C ARG A 57 22.31 -6.96 17.80
N GLU A 58 22.35 -7.98 18.65
CA GLU A 58 23.31 -8.10 19.76
C GLU A 58 24.54 -8.97 19.41
N ILE A 59 24.61 -9.51 18.19
CA ILE A 59 25.73 -10.34 17.74
C ILE A 59 26.73 -9.40 17.04
N PRO A 60 27.95 -9.22 17.58
CA PRO A 60 28.94 -8.34 16.96
C PRO A 60 29.24 -8.76 15.53
N PHE A 61 29.20 -7.80 14.61
CA PHE A 61 29.38 -8.01 13.17
C PHE A 61 28.36 -8.94 12.51
N GLY A 62 27.20 -9.18 13.15
CA GLY A 62 26.11 -10.00 12.62
C GLY A 62 25.69 -9.60 11.20
N GLY A 63 25.67 -8.30 10.90
CA GLY A 63 25.40 -7.80 9.55
C GLY A 63 26.51 -8.12 8.54
N ILE A 64 27.79 -8.05 8.94
CA ILE A 64 28.91 -8.35 8.03
C ILE A 64 28.93 -9.81 7.59
N HIS A 65 28.43 -10.75 8.41
CA HIS A 65 28.32 -12.16 8.02
C HIS A 65 27.41 -12.40 6.81
N SER A 66 26.47 -11.49 6.51
CA SER A 66 25.63 -11.57 5.32
C SER A 66 26.36 -11.18 4.03
N LEU A 67 27.50 -10.48 4.13
CA LEU A 67 28.38 -10.28 2.98
C LEU A 67 28.99 -11.63 2.62
N SER A 68 28.80 -12.06 1.38
CA SER A 68 29.49 -13.23 0.81
C SER A 68 30.98 -12.94 0.56
N LEU A 69 31.69 -12.48 1.60
CA LEU A 69 33.08 -12.12 1.60
C LEU A 69 33.80 -12.93 2.68
N ASP A 70 34.96 -13.48 2.32
CA ASP A 70 35.86 -14.10 3.29
C ASP A 70 36.59 -13.01 4.09
N ILE A 71 35.87 -12.43 5.07
CA ILE A 71 36.40 -11.45 6.03
C ILE A 71 36.65 -12.20 7.34
N ARG A 72 37.90 -12.20 7.80
CA ARG A 72 38.30 -12.81 9.08
C ARG A 72 37.93 -11.91 10.26
N ILE A 73 36.64 -11.78 10.54
CA ILE A 73 36.08 -10.91 11.58
C ILE A 73 36.69 -11.21 12.95
N GLY A 74 36.90 -12.50 13.30
CA GLY A 74 37.48 -12.89 14.59
C GLY A 74 38.91 -12.42 14.86
N GLN A 75 39.61 -11.87 13.86
CA GLN A 75 40.95 -11.30 13.99
C GLN A 75 40.99 -9.78 13.75
N LEU A 76 39.90 -9.19 13.26
CA LEU A 76 39.83 -7.80 12.83
C LEU A 76 38.82 -7.03 13.69
N GLY A 77 39.25 -5.92 14.29
CA GLY A 77 38.33 -4.96 14.88
C GLY A 77 37.56 -4.16 13.80
N VAL A 78 36.63 -3.30 14.24
CA VAL A 78 35.78 -2.45 13.39
C VAL A 78 36.55 -1.78 12.25
N LEU A 79 37.66 -1.10 12.54
CA LEU A 79 38.41 -0.38 11.51
C LEU A 79 39.04 -1.30 10.47
N GLY A 80 39.55 -2.47 10.88
CA GLY A 80 40.16 -3.46 9.98
C GLY A 80 39.14 -4.11 9.04
N VAL A 81 37.95 -4.41 9.55
CA VAL A 81 36.81 -4.87 8.73
C VAL A 81 36.42 -3.76 7.74
N ALA A 82 36.33 -2.51 8.21
CA ALA A 82 36.03 -1.37 7.35
C ALA A 82 37.12 -1.11 6.30
N ASP A 83 38.39 -1.35 6.59
CA ASP A 83 39.49 -1.18 5.62
C ASP A 83 39.40 -2.25 4.54
N THR A 84 39.09 -3.48 4.94
CA THR A 84 38.86 -4.60 4.02
C THR A 84 37.69 -4.28 3.08
N LEU A 85 36.53 -3.88 3.62
CA LEU A 85 35.36 -3.55 2.81
C LEU A 85 35.59 -2.30 1.93
N ALA A 86 36.23 -1.26 2.48
CA ALA A 86 36.57 -0.06 1.71
C ALA A 86 37.51 -0.36 0.54
N SER A 87 38.52 -1.22 0.73
CA SER A 87 39.45 -1.62 -0.34
C SER A 87 38.73 -2.31 -1.52
N ARG A 88 37.65 -3.05 -1.24
CA ARG A 88 36.81 -3.72 -2.25
C ARG A 88 35.95 -2.71 -3.00
N LEU A 89 35.31 -1.80 -2.28
CA LEU A 89 34.48 -0.73 -2.82
C LEU A 89 35.28 0.31 -3.63
N SER A 90 36.57 0.50 -3.32
CA SER A 90 37.47 1.39 -4.06
C SER A 90 38.01 0.81 -5.36
N ARG A 91 37.75 -0.47 -5.67
CA ARG A 91 38.16 -1.06 -6.97
C ARG A 91 37.45 -0.35 -8.13
N PRO A 92 38.07 -0.33 -9.34
CA PRO A 92 37.42 0.22 -10.53
C PRO A 92 36.06 -0.43 -10.82
N GLY A 93 35.17 0.35 -11.43
CA GLY A 93 33.80 -0.04 -11.74
C GLY A 93 32.75 0.57 -10.81
N GLU A 94 31.50 0.36 -11.16
CA GLU A 94 30.36 0.78 -10.35
C GLU A 94 30.15 -0.21 -9.20
N ARG A 95 30.12 0.32 -7.98
CA ARG A 95 30.07 -0.44 -6.73
C ARG A 95 29.07 0.22 -5.80
N VAL A 96 28.09 -0.55 -5.34
CA VAL A 96 27.00 -0.04 -4.50
C VAL A 96 26.94 -0.89 -3.23
N LEU A 97 26.83 -0.24 -2.08
CA LEU A 97 26.56 -0.92 -0.81
C LEU A 97 25.06 -0.87 -0.55
N VAL A 98 24.49 -2.00 -0.18
CA VAL A 98 23.07 -2.13 0.15
C VAL A 98 22.96 -2.62 1.58
N VAL A 99 22.13 -1.97 2.37
CA VAL A 99 21.87 -2.34 3.76
C VAL A 99 20.37 -2.49 3.94
N ASP A 100 19.89 -3.72 4.01
CA ASP A 100 18.48 -4.03 4.26
C ASP A 100 18.22 -4.10 5.77
N ASP A 101 17.21 -3.38 6.25
CA ASP A 101 16.79 -3.19 7.64
C ASP A 101 17.93 -2.73 8.57
N LEU A 102 18.46 -1.53 8.29
CA LEU A 102 19.54 -0.91 9.08
C LEU A 102 19.24 -0.84 10.59
N ASP A 103 17.98 -0.73 10.98
CA ASP A 103 17.56 -0.69 12.40
C ASP A 103 17.86 -1.98 13.18
N PHE A 104 18.06 -3.09 12.47
CA PHE A 104 18.37 -4.40 13.05
C PHE A 104 19.83 -4.82 12.83
N VAL A 105 20.66 -3.90 12.36
CA VAL A 105 22.10 -4.10 12.24
C VAL A 105 22.77 -3.83 13.60
N ASP A 106 23.77 -4.64 13.95
CA ASP A 106 24.55 -4.49 15.18
C ASP A 106 25.44 -3.24 15.17
N THR A 107 25.79 -2.75 16.37
CA THR A 107 26.53 -1.50 16.56
C THR A 107 27.89 -1.51 15.86
N GLU A 108 28.61 -2.63 15.90
CA GLU A 108 29.91 -2.80 15.27
C GLU A 108 29.79 -2.72 13.74
N THR A 109 28.80 -3.37 13.14
CA THR A 109 28.51 -3.26 11.71
C THR A 109 28.13 -1.82 11.33
N VAL A 110 27.31 -1.12 12.12
CA VAL A 110 27.00 0.30 11.85
C VAL A 110 28.29 1.14 11.84
N ALA A 111 29.20 0.92 12.78
CA ALA A 111 30.49 1.61 12.82
C ALA A 111 31.38 1.28 11.61
N VAL A 112 31.36 0.02 11.14
CA VAL A 112 32.02 -0.39 9.90
C VAL A 112 31.44 0.35 8.69
N LEU A 113 30.12 0.37 8.54
CA LEU A 113 29.42 1.03 7.44
C LEU A 113 29.75 2.52 7.39
N ASP A 114 29.79 3.19 8.56
CA ASP A 114 30.11 4.61 8.65
C ASP A 114 31.58 4.91 8.30
N ALA A 115 32.52 4.05 8.73
CA ALA A 115 33.93 4.17 8.34
C ALA A 115 34.13 3.95 6.83
N VAL A 116 33.49 2.94 6.25
CA VAL A 116 33.51 2.65 4.81
C VAL A 116 32.97 3.81 3.99
N ARG A 117 31.85 4.39 4.43
CA ARG A 117 31.23 5.57 3.82
C ARG A 117 32.20 6.74 3.75
N ARG A 118 32.86 7.08 4.87
CA ARG A 118 33.86 8.17 4.93
C ARG A 118 35.07 7.93 4.02
N ARG A 119 35.51 6.67 3.86
CA ARG A 119 36.69 6.29 3.08
C ARG A 119 36.44 6.25 1.58
N THR A 120 35.25 5.80 1.16
CA THR A 120 34.99 5.45 -0.25
C THR A 120 34.07 6.44 -0.97
N LYS A 121 33.19 7.15 -0.24
CA LYS A 121 32.12 7.99 -0.82
C LYS A 121 31.28 7.29 -1.89
N ARG A 122 31.19 5.96 -1.85
CA ARG A 122 30.36 5.17 -2.77
C ARG A 122 28.88 5.31 -2.42
N PRO A 123 27.97 5.23 -3.40
CA PRO A 123 26.54 5.27 -3.14
C PRO A 123 26.12 4.08 -2.26
N MET A 124 25.08 4.31 -1.45
CA MET A 124 24.54 3.31 -0.54
C MET A 124 23.02 3.32 -0.60
N ILE A 125 22.40 2.14 -0.68
CA ILE A 125 20.96 1.98 -0.50
C ILE A 125 20.73 1.43 0.90
N VAL A 126 19.83 2.03 1.66
CA VAL A 126 19.54 1.66 3.04
C VAL A 126 18.04 1.54 3.20
N THR A 127 17.52 0.45 3.76
CA THR A 127 16.12 0.39 4.19
C THR A 127 16.01 0.55 5.70
N MET A 128 14.92 1.18 6.13
CA MET A 128 14.66 1.48 7.54
C MET A 128 13.16 1.52 7.81
N SER A 129 12.77 1.19 9.04
CA SER A 129 11.40 1.37 9.47
C SER A 129 11.09 2.82 9.77
N GLU A 130 9.91 3.26 9.31
CA GLU A 130 9.40 4.61 9.60
C GLU A 130 9.25 4.84 11.10
N SER A 131 8.77 3.83 11.82
CA SER A 131 8.64 3.83 13.29
C SER A 131 9.98 4.00 14.02
N SER A 132 11.10 3.58 13.41
CA SER A 132 12.43 3.69 14.02
C SER A 132 12.98 5.12 14.01
N ILE A 133 12.43 5.99 13.16
CA ILE A 133 12.79 7.42 13.13
C ILE A 133 12.37 8.11 14.44
N TYR A 134 11.25 7.67 15.01
CA TYR A 134 10.61 8.28 16.18
C TYR A 134 10.86 7.49 17.48
N SER A 135 11.52 6.34 17.40
CA SER A 135 11.85 5.54 18.57
C SER A 135 12.96 6.19 19.39
N MET A 136 12.80 6.18 20.71
CA MET A 136 13.83 6.62 21.68
C MET A 136 15.05 5.69 21.72
N ALA A 137 14.99 4.51 21.11
CA ALA A 137 16.16 3.65 20.92
C ALA A 137 17.07 4.31 19.88
N GLN A 138 18.35 4.52 20.21
CA GLN A 138 19.34 5.16 19.32
C GLN A 138 19.19 4.61 17.90
N PRO A 139 18.66 5.39 16.94
CA PRO A 139 18.55 4.92 15.58
C PRO A 139 19.95 4.60 15.07
N ALA A 140 20.08 3.59 14.22
CA ALA A 140 21.33 3.35 13.52
C ALA A 140 21.56 4.54 12.56
N VAL A 141 22.27 5.56 13.05
CA VAL A 141 22.53 6.80 12.33
C VAL A 141 23.90 6.68 11.66
N LEU A 142 23.88 6.63 10.33
CA LEU A 142 25.09 6.87 9.54
C LEU A 142 25.45 8.36 9.64
N SER A 143 26.74 8.69 9.62
CA SER A 143 27.18 10.09 9.69
C SER A 143 26.53 10.93 8.56
N PRO A 144 26.35 12.25 8.73
CA PRO A 144 25.67 13.10 7.77
C PRO A 144 26.35 13.13 6.38
N GLY A 145 25.56 13.31 5.33
CA GLY A 145 25.96 13.39 3.92
C GLY A 145 24.75 13.63 3.00
N PRO A 146 24.94 13.78 1.67
CA PRO A 146 23.83 13.90 0.74
C PRO A 146 22.98 12.62 0.75
N GLU A 147 21.80 12.71 1.35
CA GLU A 147 20.83 11.62 1.51
C GLU A 147 19.54 11.97 0.76
N ALA A 148 19.07 11.05 -0.07
CA ALA A 148 17.75 11.07 -0.67
C ALA A 148 16.83 10.09 0.07
N ARG A 149 15.57 10.45 0.26
CA ARG A 149 14.56 9.59 0.91
C ARG A 149 13.50 9.13 -0.09
N VAL A 150 13.25 7.83 -0.11
CA VAL A 150 12.18 7.20 -0.90
C VAL A 150 11.19 6.57 0.08
N HIS A 151 10.01 7.16 0.20
CA HIS A 151 8.94 6.65 1.06
C HIS A 151 8.07 5.66 0.28
N LEU A 152 7.90 4.46 0.84
CA LEU A 152 6.95 3.45 0.35
C LEU A 152 5.61 3.67 1.01
N ASN A 153 4.68 4.22 0.23
CA ASN A 153 3.30 4.40 0.68
C ASN A 153 2.54 3.08 0.60
N PRO A 154 1.44 2.94 1.38
CA PRO A 154 0.50 1.85 1.20
C PRO A 154 0.04 1.72 -0.26
N LEU A 155 -0.20 0.48 -0.69
CA LEU A 155 -0.67 0.19 -2.03
C LEU A 155 -2.05 0.77 -2.27
N ARG A 156 -2.21 1.34 -3.46
CA ARG A 156 -3.51 1.79 -3.97
C ARG A 156 -4.28 0.64 -4.60
N TYR A 157 -5.56 0.87 -4.87
CA TYR A 157 -6.46 -0.11 -5.45
C TYR A 157 -5.89 -0.79 -6.71
N GLU A 158 -5.31 -0.04 -7.65
CA GLU A 158 -4.76 -0.61 -8.89
C GLU A 158 -3.57 -1.53 -8.60
N GLN A 159 -2.71 -1.13 -7.67
CA GLN A 159 -1.53 -1.90 -7.28
C GLN A 159 -1.92 -3.16 -6.50
N VAL A 160 -2.98 -3.09 -5.68
CA VAL A 160 -3.56 -4.27 -5.04
C VAL A 160 -4.15 -5.20 -6.09
N ASN A 161 -4.94 -4.71 -7.04
CA ASN A 161 -5.50 -5.55 -8.11
C ASN A 161 -4.41 -6.21 -8.98
N GLU A 162 -3.35 -5.47 -9.33
CA GLU A 162 -2.18 -5.99 -10.04
C GLU A 162 -1.51 -7.12 -9.22
N LEU A 163 -1.30 -6.89 -7.92
CA LEU A 163 -0.69 -7.87 -7.02
C LEU A 163 -1.54 -9.13 -6.89
N LEU A 164 -2.85 -8.97 -6.69
CA LEU A 164 -3.80 -10.08 -6.58
C LEU A 164 -3.82 -10.92 -7.86
N THR A 165 -3.80 -10.26 -9.02
CA THR A 165 -3.74 -10.96 -10.32
C THR A 165 -2.46 -11.78 -10.44
N GLY A 166 -1.31 -11.22 -10.03
CA GLY A 166 -0.03 -11.91 -10.06
C GLY A 166 0.04 -13.14 -9.14
N ILE A 167 -0.57 -13.06 -7.95
CA ILE A 167 -0.53 -14.14 -6.95
C ILE A 167 -1.57 -15.22 -7.24
N LEU A 168 -2.81 -14.81 -7.58
CA LEU A 168 -3.94 -15.72 -7.74
C LEU A 168 -4.12 -16.23 -9.19
N GLY A 169 -3.31 -15.75 -10.13
CA GLY A 169 -3.34 -16.12 -11.54
C GLY A 169 -4.52 -15.56 -12.34
N ALA A 170 -5.45 -14.86 -11.69
CA ALA A 170 -6.60 -14.20 -12.30
C ALA A 170 -6.99 -12.97 -11.47
N PRO A 171 -7.62 -11.94 -12.07
CA PRO A 171 -8.03 -10.75 -11.33
C PRO A 171 -9.12 -11.06 -10.30
N ALA A 172 -9.14 -10.29 -9.21
CA ALA A 172 -10.27 -10.27 -8.28
C ALA A 172 -11.35 -9.31 -8.80
N ASP A 173 -12.60 -9.50 -8.38
CA ASP A 173 -13.63 -8.51 -8.63
C ASP A 173 -13.48 -7.27 -7.74
N THR A 174 -14.28 -6.24 -8.03
CA THR A 174 -14.15 -4.94 -7.35
C THR A 174 -14.37 -5.02 -5.85
N ASP A 175 -15.38 -5.79 -5.42
CA ASP A 175 -15.71 -5.96 -4.00
C ASP A 175 -14.59 -6.68 -3.25
N THR A 176 -14.10 -7.79 -3.81
CA THR A 176 -13.00 -8.57 -3.21
C THR A 176 -11.72 -7.74 -3.12
N THR A 177 -11.39 -6.99 -4.19
CA THR A 177 -10.21 -6.12 -4.22
C THR A 177 -10.33 -5.01 -3.19
N ALA A 178 -11.48 -4.33 -3.12
CA ALA A 178 -11.73 -3.27 -2.14
C ALA A 178 -11.65 -3.83 -0.72
N ARG A 179 -12.23 -5.01 -0.46
CA ARG A 179 -12.19 -5.61 0.88
C ARG A 179 -10.78 -6.01 1.31
N ILE A 180 -9.98 -6.58 0.41
CA ILE A 180 -8.58 -6.91 0.71
C ILE A 180 -7.77 -5.62 0.94
N LEU A 181 -7.96 -4.59 0.10
CA LEU A 181 -7.32 -3.29 0.29
C LEU A 181 -7.65 -2.69 1.66
N THR A 182 -8.93 -2.66 2.04
CA THR A 182 -9.37 -2.14 3.35
C THR A 182 -8.77 -2.95 4.49
N LYS A 183 -8.87 -4.29 4.48
CA LYS A 183 -8.37 -5.14 5.57
C LYS A 183 -6.85 -5.10 5.72
N SER A 184 -6.13 -4.98 4.61
CA SER A 184 -4.67 -4.84 4.60
C SER A 184 -4.17 -3.42 4.85
N ALA A 185 -5.06 -2.42 4.79
CA ALA A 185 -4.71 -1.00 4.68
C ALA A 185 -3.63 -0.73 3.60
N GLY A 186 -3.67 -1.49 2.49
CA GLY A 186 -2.68 -1.39 1.42
C GLY A 186 -1.29 -1.95 1.76
N ASN A 187 -1.10 -2.65 2.89
CA ASN A 187 0.18 -3.28 3.21
C ASN A 187 0.41 -4.51 2.31
N PRO A 188 1.44 -4.53 1.43
CA PRO A 188 1.68 -5.61 0.48
C PRO A 188 1.76 -6.99 1.13
N ARG A 189 2.46 -7.12 2.27
CA ARG A 189 2.57 -8.39 3.00
C ARG A 189 1.19 -8.89 3.42
N LEU A 190 0.33 -8.01 3.93
CA LEU A 190 -1.04 -8.39 4.30
C LEU A 190 -1.91 -8.68 3.08
N VAL A 191 -1.80 -7.92 1.99
CA VAL A 191 -2.54 -8.20 0.74
C VAL A 191 -2.25 -9.63 0.26
N VAL A 192 -0.96 -9.99 0.16
CA VAL A 192 -0.54 -11.34 -0.26
C VAL A 192 -1.11 -12.39 0.67
N ARG A 193 -0.89 -12.24 1.98
CA ARG A 193 -1.29 -13.26 2.97
C ARG A 193 -2.79 -13.40 3.09
N ILE A 194 -3.56 -12.31 3.03
CA ILE A 194 -5.03 -12.35 3.02
C ILE A 194 -5.51 -13.09 1.76
N ALA A 195 -4.97 -12.77 0.59
CA ALA A 195 -5.38 -13.41 -0.66
C ALA A 195 -5.07 -14.91 -0.70
N GLU A 196 -3.84 -15.29 -0.36
CA GLU A 196 -3.40 -16.70 -0.32
C GLU A 196 -4.26 -17.51 0.64
N THR A 197 -4.41 -17.03 1.87
CA THR A 197 -5.14 -17.76 2.91
C THR A 197 -6.64 -17.79 2.66
N ALA A 198 -7.23 -16.71 2.13
CA ALA A 198 -8.63 -16.70 1.74
C ALA A 198 -8.91 -17.70 0.59
N SER A 199 -7.98 -17.84 -0.37
CA SER A 199 -8.09 -18.84 -1.42
C SER A 199 -8.00 -20.27 -0.86
N LEU A 200 -7.01 -20.52 0.01
CA LEU A 200 -6.83 -21.81 0.67
C LEU A 200 -8.03 -22.22 1.53
N SER A 201 -8.63 -21.27 2.25
CA SER A 201 -9.81 -21.51 3.11
C SER A 201 -11.16 -21.44 2.37
N GLY A 202 -11.17 -21.22 1.05
CA GLY A 202 -12.41 -21.10 0.27
C GLY A 202 -13.26 -19.86 0.59
N LEU A 203 -12.66 -18.84 1.21
CA LEU A 203 -13.29 -17.53 1.47
C LEU A 203 -13.36 -16.67 0.21
N ILE A 204 -12.48 -16.94 -0.76
CA ILE A 204 -12.61 -16.46 -2.14
C ILE A 204 -12.62 -17.64 -3.11
N VAL A 205 -13.39 -17.53 -4.18
CA VAL A 205 -13.51 -18.58 -5.20
C VAL A 205 -13.46 -17.99 -6.60
N LEU A 206 -12.87 -18.73 -7.54
CA LEU A 206 -12.82 -18.34 -8.95
C LEU A 206 -14.18 -18.56 -9.61
N ARG A 207 -14.83 -17.49 -10.06
CA ARG A 207 -16.12 -17.51 -10.78
C ARG A 207 -16.03 -16.61 -12.01
N HIS A 208 -16.38 -17.12 -13.17
CA HIS A 208 -16.34 -16.37 -14.44
C HIS A 208 -14.99 -15.67 -14.69
N GLY A 209 -13.87 -16.34 -14.37
CA GLY A 209 -12.52 -15.80 -14.55
C GLY A 209 -12.11 -14.70 -13.55
N GLN A 210 -12.89 -14.48 -12.50
CA GLN A 210 -12.58 -13.52 -11.43
C GLN A 210 -12.70 -14.16 -10.05
N TRP A 211 -11.79 -13.82 -9.15
CA TRP A 211 -11.89 -14.20 -7.75
C TRP A 211 -12.95 -13.38 -7.03
N ARG A 212 -13.84 -14.06 -6.30
CA ARG A 212 -14.96 -13.45 -5.58
C ARG A 212 -15.07 -13.97 -4.16
N MET A 213 -15.37 -13.09 -3.20
CA MET A 213 -15.69 -13.48 -1.83
C MET A 213 -16.93 -14.38 -1.76
N THR A 214 -16.88 -15.39 -0.90
CA THR A 214 -18.02 -16.30 -0.63
C THR A 214 -18.86 -15.88 0.57
N GLY A 215 -18.31 -15.02 1.44
CA GLY A 215 -18.96 -14.56 2.67
C GLY A 215 -18.57 -13.13 3.04
N ASP A 216 -18.77 -12.77 4.30
CA ASP A 216 -18.57 -11.39 4.80
C ASP A 216 -17.20 -11.16 5.46
N THR A 217 -16.35 -12.18 5.53
CA THR A 217 -15.07 -12.21 6.23
C THR A 217 -13.93 -12.70 5.33
N LEU A 218 -12.76 -12.11 5.52
CA LEU A 218 -11.49 -12.61 4.99
C LEU A 218 -10.61 -13.18 6.11
N TRP A 219 -11.02 -13.03 7.38
CA TRP A 219 -10.31 -13.56 8.53
C TRP A 219 -10.41 -15.09 8.56
N ASN A 220 -9.27 -15.73 8.77
CA ASN A 220 -9.12 -17.17 8.91
C ASN A 220 -7.91 -17.46 9.84
N GLU A 221 -7.79 -18.70 10.30
CA GLU A 221 -6.76 -19.08 11.26
C GLU A 221 -5.32 -18.96 10.73
N HIS A 222 -5.10 -19.05 9.41
CA HIS A 222 -3.77 -18.97 8.81
C HIS A 222 -3.18 -17.55 8.81
N LEU A 223 -3.96 -16.53 9.18
CA LEU A 223 -3.49 -15.16 9.34
C LEU A 223 -2.82 -14.88 10.70
N HIS A 224 -2.98 -15.76 11.71
CA HIS A 224 -2.44 -15.53 13.06
C HIS A 224 -0.95 -15.21 13.03
N GLY A 225 -0.11 -16.08 12.46
CA GLY A 225 1.34 -15.84 12.43
C GLY A 225 1.76 -14.57 11.68
N THR A 226 0.98 -14.16 10.66
CA THR A 226 1.27 -12.89 9.95
C THR A 226 0.94 -11.69 10.83
N VAL A 227 -0.18 -11.73 11.56
CA VAL A 227 -0.58 -10.69 12.51
C VAL A 227 0.34 -10.66 13.73
N GLU A 228 0.67 -11.81 14.30
CA GLU A 228 1.58 -11.90 15.45
C GLU A 228 2.95 -11.27 15.11
N SER A 229 3.47 -11.48 13.91
CA SER A 229 4.71 -10.83 13.44
C SER A 229 4.61 -9.30 13.33
N LEU A 230 3.40 -8.73 13.17
CA LEU A 230 3.17 -7.28 13.19
C LEU A 230 3.11 -6.73 14.63
N LEU A 231 2.73 -7.57 15.59
CA LEU A 231 2.60 -7.23 17.01
C LEU A 231 3.90 -7.48 17.80
N GLU A 232 4.93 -8.03 17.14
CA GLU A 232 6.24 -8.26 17.76
C GLU A 232 6.86 -6.95 18.27
N GLY A 233 7.36 -6.98 19.51
CA GLY A 233 8.01 -5.84 20.16
C GLY A 233 7.03 -4.80 20.73
N LEU A 234 5.75 -5.15 20.86
CA LEU A 234 4.78 -4.40 21.65
C LEU A 234 4.89 -4.74 23.13
N GLU A 235 4.71 -3.73 23.97
CA GLU A 235 4.59 -3.84 25.41
C GLU A 235 3.20 -4.38 25.82
N ALA A 236 3.08 -4.84 27.06
CA ALA A 236 1.84 -5.44 27.55
C ALA A 236 0.65 -4.46 27.60
N ASP A 237 0.92 -3.18 27.87
CA ASP A 237 -0.06 -2.10 27.87
C ASP A 237 -0.48 -1.72 26.43
N GLU A 238 0.44 -1.68 25.47
CA GLU A 238 0.16 -1.52 24.04
C GLU A 238 -0.78 -2.63 23.51
N LEU A 239 -0.50 -3.89 23.85
CA LEU A 239 -1.37 -5.02 23.51
C LEU A 239 -2.76 -4.91 24.16
N THR A 240 -2.81 -4.49 25.42
CA THR A 240 -4.07 -4.29 26.15
C THR A 240 -4.88 -3.14 25.54
N GLY A 241 -4.22 -2.07 25.11
CA GLY A 241 -4.82 -0.93 24.41
C GLY A 241 -5.46 -1.35 23.09
N LEU A 242 -4.74 -2.11 22.26
CA LEU A 242 -5.27 -2.66 21.01
C LEU A 242 -6.46 -3.61 21.26
N GLN A 243 -6.43 -4.43 22.31
CA GLN A 243 -7.58 -5.25 22.69
C GLN A 243 -8.81 -4.41 23.08
N ALA A 244 -8.61 -3.33 23.84
CA ALA A 244 -9.69 -2.41 24.21
C ALA A 244 -10.30 -1.74 22.97
N MET A 245 -9.46 -1.25 22.07
CA MET A 245 -9.89 -0.63 20.81
C MET A 245 -10.60 -1.61 19.89
N ALA A 246 -10.16 -2.87 19.81
CA ALA A 246 -10.82 -3.88 18.98
C ALA A 246 -12.24 -4.22 19.47
N ILE A 247 -12.51 -4.04 20.77
CA ILE A 247 -13.83 -4.19 21.38
C ILE A 247 -14.66 -2.93 21.19
N ALA A 248 -14.07 -1.75 21.37
CA ALA A 248 -14.76 -0.47 21.24
C ALA A 248 -15.07 -0.12 19.77
N GLY A 249 -14.27 -0.64 18.84
CA GLY A 249 -14.26 -0.21 17.46
C GLY A 249 -13.71 1.21 17.33
N THR A 250 -14.06 1.86 16.22
CA THR A 250 -13.72 3.25 15.94
C THR A 250 -14.36 4.13 17.00
N THR A 251 -13.52 4.82 17.76
CA THR A 251 -13.95 5.54 18.97
C THR A 251 -13.38 6.95 18.97
N PRO A 252 -14.15 7.97 19.36
CA PRO A 252 -13.63 9.30 19.65
C PRO A 252 -12.42 9.27 20.61
N LEU A 253 -11.41 10.08 20.34
CA LEU A 253 -10.13 10.05 21.06
C LEU A 253 -10.28 10.39 22.55
N ASP A 254 -11.18 11.32 22.86
CA ASP A 254 -11.53 11.73 24.23
C ASP A 254 -12.11 10.57 25.06
N VAL A 255 -12.95 9.73 24.45
CA VAL A 255 -13.47 8.52 25.08
C VAL A 255 -12.37 7.47 25.24
N LEU A 256 -11.52 7.30 24.23
CA LEU A 256 -10.46 6.31 24.25
C LEU A 256 -9.43 6.60 25.36
N GLN A 257 -9.12 7.87 25.60
CA GLN A 257 -8.24 8.33 26.68
C GLN A 257 -8.76 7.99 28.09
N GLN A 258 -10.05 7.70 28.26
CA GLN A 258 -10.61 7.24 29.54
C GLN A 258 -10.30 5.76 29.84
N VAL A 259 -9.95 4.99 28.80
CA VAL A 259 -9.75 3.53 28.87
C VAL A 259 -8.28 3.15 28.65
N VAL A 260 -7.58 3.90 27.79
CA VAL A 260 -6.18 3.69 27.43
C VAL A 260 -5.40 4.97 27.73
N HIS A 261 -4.25 4.85 28.38
CA HIS A 261 -3.39 6.00 28.68
C HIS A 261 -2.89 6.69 27.40
N SER A 262 -2.83 8.02 27.40
CA SER A 262 -2.41 8.83 26.25
C SER A 262 -1.04 8.42 25.71
N ASP A 263 -0.07 8.18 26.60
CA ASP A 263 1.28 7.74 26.22
C ASP A 263 1.27 6.41 25.44
N VAL A 264 0.30 5.53 25.69
CA VAL A 264 0.15 4.26 24.97
C VAL A 264 -0.44 4.50 23.58
N LEU A 265 -1.41 5.41 23.47
CA LEU A 265 -1.99 5.79 22.18
C LEU A 265 -0.95 6.45 21.27
N ASP A 266 -0.12 7.33 21.81
CA ASP A 266 0.97 7.98 21.07
C ASP A 266 2.00 6.96 20.56
N ARG A 267 2.40 5.99 21.40
CA ARG A 267 3.33 4.93 20.98
C ARG A 267 2.71 4.03 19.90
N LEU A 268 1.43 3.69 20.02
CA LEU A 268 0.72 2.89 19.03
C LEU A 268 0.52 3.63 17.69
N GLU A 269 0.26 4.95 17.73
CA GLU A 269 0.22 5.81 16.53
C GLU A 269 1.60 5.92 15.87
N GLN A 270 2.67 6.14 16.64
CA GLN A 270 4.06 6.18 16.13
C GLN A 270 4.49 4.86 15.48
N ARG A 271 3.93 3.73 15.94
CA ARG A 271 4.15 2.41 15.33
C ARG A 271 3.26 2.15 14.12
N GLY A 272 2.33 3.06 13.81
CA GLY A 272 1.37 2.93 12.71
C GLY A 272 0.33 1.84 12.94
N LEU A 273 0.01 1.54 14.21
CA LEU A 273 -0.99 0.54 14.60
C LEU A 273 -2.36 1.17 14.92
N ILE A 274 -2.38 2.48 15.11
CA ILE A 274 -3.57 3.30 15.23
C ILE A 274 -3.56 4.33 14.11
N SER A 275 -4.74 4.59 13.58
CA SER A 275 -5.02 5.69 12.69
C SER A 275 -6.00 6.63 13.39
N VAL A 276 -5.65 7.91 13.39
CA VAL A 276 -6.49 9.00 13.85
C VAL A 276 -7.08 9.69 12.63
N VAL A 277 -8.40 9.90 12.65
CA VAL A 277 -9.21 10.46 11.56
C VAL A 277 -10.09 11.55 12.14
N GLU A 278 -10.20 12.68 11.47
CA GLU A 278 -11.14 13.72 11.85
C GLU A 278 -12.46 13.49 11.10
N ASP A 279 -13.57 13.36 11.82
CA ASP A 279 -14.86 13.21 11.17
C ASP A 279 -15.39 14.56 10.63
N LEU A 280 -16.50 14.49 9.90
CA LEU A 280 -17.18 15.67 9.32
C LEU A 280 -17.69 16.66 10.37
N HIS A 281 -17.71 16.28 11.64
CA HIS A 281 -18.14 17.08 12.79
C HIS A 281 -16.95 17.57 13.63
N ASN A 282 -15.72 17.55 13.09
CA ASN A 282 -14.48 17.90 13.80
C ASN A 282 -14.21 17.03 15.04
N THR A 283 -14.82 15.83 15.11
CA THR A 283 -14.55 14.86 16.16
C THR A 283 -13.41 13.95 15.72
N VAL A 284 -12.31 14.03 16.47
CA VAL A 284 -11.13 13.20 16.25
C VAL A 284 -11.40 11.79 16.76
N SER A 285 -11.41 10.81 15.87
CA SER A 285 -11.64 9.40 16.17
C SER A 285 -10.42 8.55 15.87
N ALA A 286 -10.18 7.54 16.69
CA ALA A 286 -9.09 6.59 16.52
C ALA A 286 -9.61 5.19 16.16
N SER A 287 -8.90 4.50 15.28
CA SER A 287 -9.19 3.11 14.87
C SER A 287 -7.90 2.30 14.73
N ILE A 288 -8.01 0.97 14.86
CA ILE A 288 -6.87 0.07 14.64
C ILE A 288 -6.58 -0.02 13.15
N THR A 289 -5.30 0.14 12.78
CA THR A 289 -4.82 -0.07 11.42
C THR A 289 -3.60 -1.00 11.44
N PRO A 290 -3.48 -1.96 10.51
CA PRO A 290 -4.48 -2.37 9.53
C PRO A 290 -5.71 -3.05 10.17
N PRO A 291 -6.93 -2.94 9.60
CA PRO A 291 -8.16 -3.46 10.21
C PRO A 291 -8.17 -4.96 10.49
N VAL A 292 -7.36 -5.73 9.77
CA VAL A 292 -7.18 -7.17 10.03
C VAL A 292 -6.66 -7.45 11.46
N LEU A 293 -5.96 -6.50 12.09
CA LEU A 293 -5.53 -6.60 13.49
C LEU A 293 -6.73 -6.55 14.46
N ALA A 294 -7.75 -5.74 14.17
CA ALA A 294 -8.97 -5.72 14.97
C ALA A 294 -9.69 -7.08 14.92
N ASP A 295 -9.68 -7.73 13.75
CA ASP A 295 -10.29 -9.06 13.58
C ASP A 295 -9.55 -10.14 14.38
N TYR A 296 -8.22 -10.07 14.49
CA TYR A 296 -7.41 -10.93 15.36
C TYR A 296 -7.84 -10.82 16.83
N PHE A 297 -7.91 -9.60 17.38
CA PHE A 297 -8.28 -9.39 18.77
C PHE A 297 -9.75 -9.73 19.05
N ARG A 298 -10.65 -9.56 18.06
CA ARG A 298 -12.05 -9.99 18.17
C ARG A 298 -12.20 -11.52 18.17
N GLY A 299 -11.31 -12.22 17.47
CA GLY A 299 -11.25 -13.69 17.41
C GLY A 299 -10.64 -14.34 18.66
N GLN A 300 -9.77 -13.64 19.38
CA GLN A 300 -9.15 -14.14 20.61
C GLN A 300 -10.20 -14.31 21.73
N ARG A 301 -10.54 -15.56 22.04
CA ARG A 301 -11.47 -15.95 23.10
C ARG A 301 -10.84 -15.78 24.50
N VAL A 302 -10.68 -14.55 24.97
CA VAL A 302 -10.50 -14.28 26.41
C VAL A 302 -11.83 -13.75 26.97
N LEU A 303 -12.73 -14.69 27.29
CA LEU A 303 -14.10 -14.40 27.75
C LEU A 303 -14.15 -13.57 29.06
N THR A 304 -13.13 -13.69 29.91
CA THR A 304 -13.08 -13.05 31.24
C THR A 304 -12.69 -11.57 31.15
N SER A 305 -11.64 -11.24 30.39
CA SER A 305 -11.18 -9.85 30.19
C SER A 305 -12.18 -9.03 29.37
N ARG A 306 -12.88 -9.65 28.42
CA ARG A 306 -13.86 -8.98 27.57
C ARG A 306 -15.06 -8.44 28.34
N ARG A 307 -15.52 -9.12 29.41
CA ARG A 307 -16.63 -8.63 30.26
C ARG A 307 -16.22 -7.45 31.11
N VAL A 308 -15.05 -7.53 31.75
CA VAL A 308 -14.51 -6.44 32.60
C VAL A 308 -14.22 -5.21 31.75
N LEU A 309 -13.54 -5.38 30.61
CA LEU A 309 -13.16 -4.30 29.71
C LEU A 309 -14.40 -3.69 29.03
N LYS A 310 -15.35 -4.51 28.57
CA LYS A 310 -16.64 -4.02 28.07
C LYS A 310 -17.41 -3.25 29.14
N SER A 311 -17.44 -3.71 30.39
CA SER A 311 -18.13 -2.98 31.47
C SER A 311 -17.48 -1.62 31.78
N ARG A 312 -16.15 -1.49 31.64
CA ARG A 312 -15.43 -0.22 31.80
C ARG A 312 -15.69 0.72 30.62
N ILE A 313 -15.62 0.21 29.39
CA ILE A 313 -15.91 0.97 28.16
C ILE A 313 -17.36 1.44 28.14
N THR A 314 -18.32 0.55 28.44
CA THR A 314 -19.74 0.93 28.53
C THR A 314 -19.98 1.98 29.61
N ARG A 315 -19.32 1.89 30.77
CA ARG A 315 -19.44 2.90 31.83
C ARG A 315 -18.86 4.26 31.41
N ALA A 316 -17.75 4.27 30.67
CA ALA A 316 -17.16 5.48 30.09
C ALA A 316 -18.11 6.12 29.05
N LEU A 317 -18.66 5.30 28.14
CA LEU A 317 -19.61 5.74 27.11
C LEU A 317 -20.97 6.21 27.69
N SER A 318 -21.44 5.61 28.78
CA SER A 318 -22.69 6.00 29.45
C SER A 318 -22.59 7.27 30.31
N GLY A 319 -21.40 7.86 30.44
CA GLY A 319 -21.19 9.13 31.17
C GLY A 319 -21.49 10.38 30.35
N LEU A 320 -21.82 10.24 29.05
CA LEU A 320 -22.20 11.35 28.18
C LEU A 320 -23.71 11.66 28.33
N PRO A 321 -24.16 12.92 28.20
CA PRO A 321 -25.58 13.24 28.26
C PRO A 321 -26.32 12.56 27.09
N GLN A 322 -27.10 11.52 27.39
CA GLN A 322 -28.04 10.96 26.43
C GLN A 322 -29.29 11.86 26.38
N GLU A 323 -29.56 12.47 25.24
CA GLU A 323 -30.91 12.99 24.97
C GLU A 323 -31.87 11.80 24.77
N SER A 324 -32.76 11.66 25.75
CA SER A 324 -34.13 11.13 25.74
C SER A 324 -34.43 9.72 25.19
N HIS A 325 -34.83 8.87 26.13
CA HIS A 325 -35.39 7.51 26.03
C HIS A 325 -36.63 7.36 25.14
N VAL A 326 -36.75 6.17 24.51
CA VAL A 326 -38.04 5.50 24.29
C VAL A 326 -37.89 4.03 24.74
N ASP A 327 -38.74 3.61 25.68
CA ASP A 327 -38.92 2.23 26.14
C ASP A 327 -39.16 1.27 24.95
N LEU A 328 -38.70 0.01 24.99
CA LEU A 328 -39.32 -1.17 24.35
C LEU A 328 -38.49 -2.47 24.50
N ASN A 329 -39.19 -3.52 24.94
CA ASN A 329 -38.97 -4.98 25.02
C ASN A 329 -37.63 -5.67 24.64
N SER A 330 -37.26 -6.64 25.48
CA SER A 330 -36.02 -7.45 25.50
C SER A 330 -35.69 -8.26 24.24
N ALA A 331 -36.68 -8.68 23.44
CA ALA A 331 -36.43 -9.41 22.18
C ALA A 331 -35.87 -8.50 21.06
N ASP A 332 -36.21 -7.21 21.12
CA ASP A 332 -35.75 -6.19 20.19
C ASP A 332 -34.30 -5.75 20.50
N SER A 333 -33.87 -5.98 21.74
CA SER A 333 -32.52 -5.71 22.24
C SER A 333 -31.48 -6.68 21.67
N LEU A 334 -31.81 -7.97 21.48
CA LEU A 334 -30.91 -8.93 20.83
C LEU A 334 -30.74 -8.64 19.33
N MET A 335 -31.82 -8.26 18.64
CA MET A 335 -31.76 -7.84 17.23
C MET A 335 -31.02 -6.51 17.07
N ARG A 336 -31.17 -5.55 18.00
CA ARG A 336 -30.36 -4.32 18.04
C ARG A 336 -28.91 -4.57 18.40
N VAL A 337 -28.60 -5.52 19.29
CA VAL A 337 -27.20 -5.89 19.59
C VAL A 337 -26.56 -6.59 18.40
N LEU A 338 -27.30 -7.45 17.67
CA LEU A 338 -26.82 -8.07 16.44
C LEU A 338 -26.73 -7.09 15.27
N ALA A 339 -27.64 -6.10 15.20
CA ALA A 339 -27.59 -5.02 14.22
C ALA A 339 -26.48 -4.00 14.55
N ALA A 340 -26.26 -3.68 15.82
CA ALA A 340 -25.15 -2.86 16.31
C ALA A 340 -23.81 -3.54 16.07
N LEU A 341 -23.68 -4.86 16.33
CA LEU A 341 -22.48 -5.63 16.00
C LEU A 341 -22.24 -5.73 14.47
N ARG A 342 -23.31 -5.72 13.65
CA ARG A 342 -23.20 -5.64 12.17
C ARG A 342 -22.83 -4.24 11.69
N LEU A 343 -23.38 -3.19 12.30
CA LEU A 343 -23.08 -1.79 12.01
C LEU A 343 -21.69 -1.38 12.48
N GLU A 344 -21.24 -1.85 13.65
CA GLU A 344 -19.86 -1.70 14.16
C GLU A 344 -18.84 -2.33 13.20
N ARG A 345 -19.16 -3.53 12.67
CA ARG A 345 -18.31 -4.22 11.69
C ARG A 345 -18.22 -3.49 10.34
N SER A 346 -19.25 -2.74 9.95
CA SER A 346 -19.21 -1.81 8.81
C SER A 346 -18.60 -0.44 9.16
N SER A 347 -18.71 0.01 10.41
CA SER A 347 -18.24 1.30 10.93
C SER A 347 -16.71 1.33 11.03
N ASP A 348 -16.10 0.24 11.51
CA ASP A 348 -14.64 0.10 11.56
C ASP A 348 -14.02 0.05 10.16
N ASP A 349 -14.59 -0.78 9.29
CA ASP A 349 -14.16 -0.83 7.88
C ASP A 349 -14.39 0.54 7.20
N ALA A 350 -15.41 1.32 7.59
CA ALA A 350 -15.69 2.67 7.07
C ALA A 350 -14.82 3.78 7.67
N ALA A 351 -14.38 3.70 8.93
CA ALA A 351 -13.46 4.65 9.55
C ALA A 351 -12.04 4.49 9.03
N THR A 352 -11.58 3.25 8.85
CA THR A 352 -10.28 3.01 8.20
C THR A 352 -10.36 3.30 6.70
N ALA A 353 -11.50 3.05 6.03
CA ALA A 353 -11.71 3.58 4.69
C ALA A 353 -11.61 5.11 4.69
N ARG A 354 -12.17 5.83 5.68
CA ARG A 354 -12.01 7.29 5.82
C ARG A 354 -10.54 7.70 6.02
N HIS A 355 -9.74 7.00 6.82
CA HIS A 355 -8.31 7.28 6.91
C HIS A 355 -7.56 7.03 5.60
N PHE A 356 -7.89 5.94 4.90
CA PHE A 356 -7.34 5.69 3.58
C PHE A 356 -7.73 6.83 2.62
N HIS A 357 -8.98 7.30 2.68
CA HIS A 357 -9.42 8.50 1.95
C HIS A 357 -8.68 9.77 2.37
N GLU A 358 -8.36 9.96 3.66
CA GLU A 358 -7.55 11.08 4.14
C GLU A 358 -6.11 11.01 3.62
N GLN A 359 -5.44 9.86 3.70
CA GLN A 359 -4.10 9.68 3.14
C GLN A 359 -4.10 9.85 1.62
N VAL A 360 -5.13 9.34 0.94
CA VAL A 360 -5.39 9.59 -0.47
C VAL A 360 -5.61 11.08 -0.72
N SER A 361 -6.29 11.82 0.17
CA SER A 361 -6.52 13.27 0.05
C SER A 361 -5.25 14.10 0.26
N VAL A 362 -4.33 13.67 1.14
CA VAL A 362 -3.01 14.28 1.32
C VAL A 362 -2.15 14.04 0.08
N LEU A 363 -2.15 12.80 -0.43
CA LEU A 363 -1.47 12.44 -1.67
C LEU A 363 -2.07 13.20 -2.87
N GLU A 364 -3.40 13.30 -2.94
CA GLU A 364 -4.15 14.05 -3.95
C GLU A 364 -3.74 15.53 -3.92
N ARG A 365 -3.73 16.16 -2.73
CA ARG A 365 -3.33 17.55 -2.56
C ARG A 365 -1.90 17.79 -3.06
N LYS A 366 -0.96 16.94 -2.64
CA LYS A 366 0.45 17.01 -3.07
C LYS A 366 0.60 16.79 -4.58
N ARG A 367 -0.14 15.86 -5.16
CA ARG A 367 -0.12 15.60 -6.62
C ARG A 367 -0.80 16.72 -7.40
N TYR A 368 -1.83 17.34 -6.85
CA TYR A 368 -2.49 18.52 -7.41
C TYR A 368 -1.57 19.74 -7.39
N GLU A 369 -0.81 19.95 -6.32
CA GLU A 369 0.24 20.98 -6.26
C GLU A 369 1.31 20.77 -7.32
N LEU A 370 1.81 19.54 -7.46
CA LEU A 370 2.80 19.19 -8.50
C LEU A 370 2.25 19.40 -9.92
N TRP A 371 1.00 19.00 -10.19
CA TRP A 371 0.36 19.26 -11.48
C TRP A 371 0.10 20.76 -11.72
N ASN A 372 -0.24 21.53 -10.68
CA ASN A 372 -0.48 22.96 -10.83
C ASN A 372 0.83 23.73 -11.06
N ALA A 373 1.95 23.27 -10.50
CA ALA A 373 3.28 23.79 -10.78
C ALA A 373 3.72 23.45 -12.22
N GLU A 374 3.47 22.22 -12.67
CA GLU A 374 3.80 21.76 -14.01
C GLU A 374 2.67 20.92 -14.61
N ARG A 375 1.90 21.53 -15.54
CA ARG A 375 0.67 20.96 -16.14
C ARG A 375 0.95 19.90 -17.22
N SER A 376 1.94 19.05 -16.98
CA SER A 376 2.33 17.96 -17.88
C SER A 376 1.34 16.79 -17.83
N VAL A 377 1.34 15.98 -18.90
CA VAL A 377 0.53 14.75 -18.99
C VAL A 377 0.89 13.77 -17.87
N SER A 378 2.17 13.62 -17.55
CA SER A 378 2.62 12.67 -16.53
C SER A 378 2.14 13.05 -15.13
N ASN A 379 2.18 14.34 -14.78
CA ASN A 379 1.63 14.82 -13.51
C ASN A 379 0.11 14.69 -13.45
N ALA A 380 -0.59 14.95 -14.57
CA ALA A 380 -2.03 14.78 -14.67
C ALA A 380 -2.44 13.31 -14.52
N VAL A 381 -1.75 12.39 -15.17
CA VAL A 381 -1.99 10.93 -15.05
C VAL A 381 -1.67 10.45 -13.64
N ALA A 382 -0.57 10.91 -13.04
CA ALA A 382 -0.20 10.55 -11.68
C ALA A 382 -1.28 10.97 -10.66
N LEU A 383 -1.92 12.12 -10.88
CA LEU A 383 -3.05 12.61 -10.08
C LEU A 383 -4.36 11.87 -10.40
N LEU A 384 -4.69 11.66 -11.68
CA LEU A 384 -5.92 10.97 -12.08
C LEU A 384 -5.97 9.51 -11.59
N ARG A 385 -4.82 8.86 -11.47
CA ARG A 385 -4.69 7.54 -10.83
C ARG A 385 -5.04 7.53 -9.34
N VAL A 386 -5.11 8.69 -8.68
CA VAL A 386 -5.52 8.79 -7.26
C VAL A 386 -7.04 8.67 -7.11
N TYR A 387 -7.83 9.02 -8.13
CA TYR A 387 -9.30 8.99 -8.07
C TYR A 387 -9.93 7.64 -8.38
N TRP A 388 -9.15 6.64 -8.80
CA TRP A 388 -9.66 5.29 -8.99
C TRP A 388 -9.77 4.59 -7.62
N GLY A 389 -11.00 4.38 -7.14
CA GLY A 389 -11.27 3.80 -5.81
C GLY A 389 -11.37 4.78 -4.65
N SER A 390 -11.53 6.08 -4.92
CA SER A 390 -11.68 7.19 -3.94
C SER A 390 -12.89 8.09 -4.31
N PRO A 391 -13.53 8.84 -3.40
CA PRO A 391 -14.59 9.78 -3.75
C PRO A 391 -14.07 10.83 -4.74
N ILE A 392 -14.87 11.09 -5.76
CA ILE A 392 -14.48 11.90 -6.92
C ILE A 392 -14.79 13.38 -6.66
N ASP A 393 -13.78 14.25 -6.71
CA ASP A 393 -14.00 15.69 -6.86
C ASP A 393 -14.19 16.05 -8.34
N ALA A 394 -15.45 16.14 -8.75
CA ALA A 394 -15.83 16.42 -10.14
C ALA A 394 -15.23 17.73 -10.67
N SER A 395 -15.14 18.76 -9.83
CA SER A 395 -14.66 20.09 -10.23
C SER A 395 -13.17 20.08 -10.57
N ARG A 396 -12.40 19.27 -9.83
CA ARG A 396 -10.95 19.16 -9.97
C ARG A 396 -10.58 18.28 -11.16
N ILE A 397 -11.28 17.16 -11.36
CA ILE A 397 -11.11 16.32 -12.56
C ILE A 397 -11.37 17.14 -13.83
N GLU A 398 -12.45 17.93 -13.87
CA GLU A 398 -12.74 18.77 -15.05
C GLU A 398 -11.62 19.78 -15.34
N ARG A 399 -11.08 20.41 -14.29
CA ARG A 399 -9.97 21.34 -14.42
C ARG A 399 -8.72 20.66 -14.96
N ILE A 400 -8.39 19.48 -14.47
CA ILE A 400 -7.23 18.69 -14.94
C ILE A 400 -7.41 18.31 -16.41
N LEU A 401 -8.57 17.75 -16.76
CA LEU A 401 -8.84 17.30 -18.13
C LEU A 401 -8.85 18.46 -19.14
N ALA A 402 -9.23 19.66 -18.72
CA ALA A 402 -9.27 20.86 -19.55
C ALA A 402 -7.91 21.58 -19.65
N GLN A 403 -7.10 21.61 -18.59
CA GLN A 403 -5.91 22.45 -18.49
C GLN A 403 -4.58 21.69 -18.65
N THR A 404 -4.61 20.36 -18.80
CA THR A 404 -3.39 19.56 -19.02
C THR A 404 -2.86 19.76 -20.45
N VAL A 405 -1.57 20.11 -20.54
CA VAL A 405 -0.87 20.29 -21.82
C VAL A 405 -0.52 18.90 -22.37
N THR A 406 -0.97 18.60 -23.60
CA THR A 406 -0.85 17.27 -24.23
C THR A 406 0.26 17.17 -25.28
N SER A 407 1.09 18.20 -25.43
CA SER A 407 2.12 18.29 -26.48
C SER A 407 3.35 17.41 -26.26
N GLU A 408 3.65 17.01 -25.02
CA GLU A 408 4.92 16.35 -24.64
C GLU A 408 4.73 15.17 -23.67
N GLY A 409 3.75 14.29 -23.92
CA GLY A 409 3.46 13.12 -23.06
C GLY A 409 3.97 11.78 -23.62
N GLU A 410 4.38 10.86 -22.75
CA GLU A 410 4.58 9.45 -23.13
C GLU A 410 3.27 8.84 -23.67
N SER A 411 3.38 7.94 -24.65
CA SER A 411 2.19 7.36 -25.33
C SER A 411 1.23 6.64 -24.37
N CYS A 412 1.75 6.00 -23.32
CA CYS A 412 0.93 5.34 -22.28
C CYS A 412 0.15 6.34 -21.43
N ASP A 413 0.76 7.48 -21.09
CA ASP A 413 0.15 8.52 -20.28
C ASP A 413 -0.93 9.27 -21.07
N LEU A 414 -0.67 9.55 -22.35
CA LEU A 414 -1.68 10.11 -23.27
C LEU A 414 -2.89 9.18 -23.43
N LEU A 415 -2.66 7.87 -23.54
CA LEU A 415 -3.73 6.88 -23.66
C LEU A 415 -4.56 6.79 -22.37
N PHE A 416 -3.92 6.78 -21.21
CA PHE A 416 -4.62 6.81 -19.92
C PHE A 416 -5.47 8.08 -19.75
N LEU A 417 -4.94 9.25 -20.14
CA LEU A 417 -5.68 10.51 -20.10
C LEU A 417 -6.88 10.48 -21.05
N ALA A 418 -6.72 9.97 -22.27
CA ALA A 418 -7.81 9.83 -23.23
C ALA A 418 -8.91 8.87 -22.73
N PHE A 419 -8.52 7.73 -22.16
CA PHE A 419 -9.44 6.78 -21.55
C PHE A 419 -10.22 7.41 -20.38
N THR A 420 -9.53 8.16 -19.54
CA THR A 420 -10.16 8.86 -18.40
C THR A 420 -11.13 9.95 -18.88
N LYS A 421 -10.81 10.70 -19.95
CA LYS A 421 -11.75 11.65 -20.59
C LYS A 421 -13.02 10.98 -21.10
N ALA A 422 -12.86 9.83 -21.76
CA ALA A 422 -13.99 9.06 -22.29
C ALA A 422 -14.90 8.55 -21.16
N LEU A 423 -14.32 7.96 -20.11
CA LEU A 423 -15.07 7.51 -18.93
C LEU A 423 -15.79 8.66 -18.22
N TRP A 424 -15.14 9.82 -18.09
CA TRP A 424 -15.75 11.00 -17.49
C TRP A 424 -16.94 11.54 -18.28
N ALA A 425 -16.84 11.54 -19.62
CA ALA A 425 -17.94 11.92 -20.50
C ALA A 425 -19.15 10.97 -20.39
N ILE A 426 -18.89 9.67 -20.24
CA ILE A 426 -19.91 8.65 -20.01
C ILE A 426 -20.56 8.86 -18.63
N HIS A 427 -19.76 9.10 -17.59
CA HIS A 427 -20.25 9.36 -16.23
C HIS A 427 -21.17 10.59 -16.16
N LYS A 428 -20.91 11.63 -16.96
CA LYS A 428 -21.76 12.83 -17.07
C LYS A 428 -23.00 12.67 -17.98
N GLY A 429 -23.28 11.46 -18.48
CA GLY A 429 -24.45 11.21 -19.33
C GLY A 429 -24.36 11.82 -20.74
N LYS A 430 -23.16 12.17 -21.23
CA LYS A 430 -22.98 12.80 -22.57
C LYS A 430 -22.89 11.81 -23.75
N GLY A 431 -23.18 10.53 -23.52
CA GLY A 431 -23.21 9.48 -24.56
C GLY A 431 -21.84 9.12 -25.17
N LEU A 432 -21.80 7.99 -25.90
CA LEU A 432 -20.60 7.43 -26.54
C LEU A 432 -20.02 8.34 -27.65
N ASP A 433 -20.84 9.19 -28.27
CA ASP A 433 -20.42 10.05 -29.39
C ASP A 433 -19.46 11.17 -28.95
N SER A 434 -19.59 11.65 -27.70
CA SER A 434 -18.66 12.62 -27.11
C SER A 434 -17.30 12.02 -26.79
N ALA A 435 -17.23 10.70 -26.54
CA ALA A 435 -15.99 9.98 -26.25
C ALA A 435 -15.13 9.78 -27.52
N ALA A 436 -15.76 9.60 -28.68
CA ALA A 436 -15.05 9.45 -29.96
C ALA A 436 -14.31 10.75 -30.38
N GLY A 437 -14.87 11.93 -30.06
CA GLY A 437 -14.24 13.22 -30.33
C GLY A 437 -12.95 13.48 -29.52
N ALA A 438 -12.87 12.96 -28.30
CA ALA A 438 -11.69 13.10 -27.43
C ALA A 438 -10.49 12.26 -27.92
N SER A 439 -10.75 11.09 -28.52
CA SER A 439 -9.72 10.25 -29.15
C SER A 439 -9.24 10.80 -30.50
N GLY A 440 -10.09 11.54 -31.23
CA GLY A 440 -9.75 12.10 -32.55
C GLY A 440 -8.77 13.28 -32.53
N ALA A 441 -8.67 14.01 -31.41
CA ALA A 441 -7.78 15.18 -31.30
C ALA A 441 -6.29 14.81 -31.14
N SER A 442 -5.98 13.59 -30.66
CA SER A 442 -4.58 13.12 -30.48
C SER A 442 -3.95 12.59 -31.77
N GLY A 443 -4.73 12.41 -32.85
CA GLY A 443 -4.26 11.83 -34.12
C GLY A 443 -3.71 12.83 -35.15
N ARG A 444 -3.67 14.14 -34.85
CA ARG A 444 -3.28 15.17 -35.84
C ARG A 444 -1.82 15.63 -35.84
N ASN A 445 -0.98 15.19 -34.89
CA ASN A 445 0.44 15.59 -34.83
C ASN A 445 1.39 14.39 -34.95
N VAL A 446 1.30 13.65 -36.06
CA VAL A 446 2.38 12.76 -36.51
C VAL A 446 2.98 13.37 -37.79
N PRO A 447 4.24 13.85 -37.80
CA PRO A 447 4.87 14.32 -39.02
C PRO A 447 5.28 13.13 -39.91
N ASN A 448 4.69 13.08 -41.11
CA ASN A 448 5.13 12.43 -42.36
C ASN A 448 5.95 11.12 -42.30
N GLY A 449 5.29 10.00 -42.58
CA GLY A 449 5.89 8.78 -43.15
C GLY A 449 5.57 8.66 -44.67
N PRO A 450 6.40 7.95 -45.46
CA PRO A 450 6.35 7.95 -46.94
C PRO A 450 5.19 7.06 -47.50
N PRO A 451 4.93 7.08 -48.83
CA PRO A 451 3.57 7.09 -49.37
C PRO A 451 2.87 5.72 -49.44
N LYS A 452 1.54 5.80 -49.36
CA LYS A 452 0.56 4.69 -49.48
C LYS A 452 0.77 3.81 -50.72
N PRO A 453 0.55 2.48 -50.60
CA PRO A 453 0.04 1.69 -51.70
C PRO A 453 -1.48 1.45 -51.57
N LYS A 454 -2.16 1.84 -52.65
CA LYS A 454 -3.40 1.33 -53.28
C LYS A 454 -4.57 0.88 -52.40
N ARG A 455 -5.69 1.62 -52.59
CA ARG A 455 -7.07 1.25 -52.26
C ARG A 455 -7.38 -0.20 -52.69
N GLN A 456 -7.79 -1.04 -51.76
CA GLN A 456 -8.68 -2.17 -52.02
C GLN A 456 -9.96 -2.00 -51.20
N ASN A 457 -11.08 -2.29 -51.85
CA ASN A 457 -12.43 -1.90 -51.48
C ASN A 457 -12.91 -2.52 -50.15
N PHE A 458 -13.30 -1.65 -49.21
CA PHE A 458 -14.15 -2.03 -48.08
C PHE A 458 -15.60 -2.17 -48.57
N SER A 459 -16.02 -3.39 -48.87
CA SER A 459 -17.44 -3.75 -49.00
C SER A 459 -17.67 -5.25 -48.75
N SER A 460 -17.36 -5.75 -47.56
CA SER A 460 -17.88 -7.03 -47.04
C SER A 460 -17.40 -7.31 -45.61
N TRP A 461 -17.77 -6.47 -44.64
CA TRP A 461 -17.71 -6.83 -43.22
C TRP A 461 -19.08 -6.55 -42.61
N ARG A 462 -19.95 -7.57 -42.57
CA ARG A 462 -21.16 -7.58 -41.73
C ARG A 462 -20.92 -8.59 -40.60
N PRO A 463 -21.05 -8.23 -39.31
CA PRO A 463 -21.09 -9.21 -38.24
C PRO A 463 -22.40 -9.98 -38.29
N THR A 464 -22.33 -11.31 -38.39
CA THR A 464 -23.48 -12.23 -38.28
C THR A 464 -23.81 -12.46 -36.81
N THR A 465 -25.05 -12.18 -36.42
CA THR A 465 -25.59 -12.45 -35.08
C THR A 465 -26.30 -13.80 -35.10
N GLU A 466 -25.83 -14.80 -34.35
CA GLU A 466 -26.52 -16.09 -34.26
C GLU A 466 -27.29 -16.18 -32.93
N CYS A 467 -28.62 -16.16 -33.00
CA CYS A 467 -29.52 -16.30 -31.87
C CYS A 467 -30.11 -17.72 -31.84
N ARG A 468 -29.77 -18.55 -30.84
CA ARG A 468 -30.51 -19.80 -30.57
C ARG A 468 -31.59 -19.57 -29.50
N ARG A 469 -32.81 -20.04 -29.76
CA ARG A 469 -33.88 -20.17 -28.77
C ARG A 469 -33.70 -21.48 -27.99
N THR A 470 -33.75 -21.41 -26.67
CA THR A 470 -33.99 -22.59 -25.82
C THR A 470 -35.51 -22.84 -25.72
N SER A 471 -35.90 -24.11 -25.66
CA SER A 471 -37.27 -24.60 -25.88
C SER A 471 -38.24 -24.42 -24.70
N THR A 472 -37.96 -23.56 -23.73
CA THR A 472 -38.88 -23.22 -22.64
C THR A 472 -38.75 -21.74 -22.33
N GLY A 473 -39.86 -21.01 -22.48
CA GLY A 473 -39.89 -19.58 -22.77
C GLY A 473 -39.36 -18.64 -21.68
N SER A 474 -38.81 -17.53 -22.19
CA SER A 474 -38.54 -16.23 -21.54
C SER A 474 -37.14 -15.97 -20.97
N SER A 475 -36.10 -16.10 -21.81
CA SER A 475 -34.93 -15.20 -21.83
C SER A 475 -34.09 -15.39 -23.10
N ARG A 476 -33.65 -14.28 -23.74
CA ARG A 476 -32.65 -14.30 -24.83
C ARG A 476 -31.27 -14.07 -24.23
N VAL A 477 -30.31 -14.95 -24.50
CA VAL A 477 -28.89 -14.72 -24.17
C VAL A 477 -28.16 -14.41 -25.46
N CYS A 478 -27.61 -13.20 -25.57
CA CYS A 478 -26.73 -12.80 -26.68
C CYS A 478 -25.28 -12.88 -26.20
N THR A 479 -24.44 -13.64 -26.90
CA THR A 479 -23.00 -13.71 -26.65
C THR A 479 -22.25 -13.03 -27.79
N ILE A 480 -21.44 -12.03 -27.47
CA ILE A 480 -20.48 -11.44 -28.41
C ILE A 480 -19.22 -12.31 -28.34
N VAL A 481 -18.89 -13.00 -29.44
CA VAL A 481 -17.62 -13.72 -29.58
C VAL A 481 -16.63 -12.79 -30.27
N THR A 482 -15.57 -12.37 -29.58
CA THR A 482 -14.42 -11.73 -30.20
C THR A 482 -13.43 -12.79 -30.69
N PRO A 483 -12.88 -12.67 -31.91
CA PRO A 483 -11.84 -13.59 -32.36
C PRO A 483 -10.53 -13.28 -31.63
N LYS A 484 -9.85 -14.35 -31.17
CA LYS A 484 -8.46 -14.30 -30.70
C LYS A 484 -7.56 -13.76 -31.81
N ALA A 485 -6.76 -12.74 -31.52
CA ALA A 485 -5.61 -12.39 -32.33
C ALA A 485 -4.38 -13.13 -31.80
N VAL A 486 -3.61 -13.70 -32.74
CA VAL A 486 -2.29 -14.33 -32.56
C VAL A 486 -1.23 -13.27 -32.35
#